data_AF-A0A843F2D1-F1
#
_entry.id   AF-A0A843F2D1-F1
#
_cell.length_a   1.000
_cell.length_b   1.000
_cell.length_c   1.000
_cell.angle_alpha   90.00
_cell.angle_beta   90.00
_cell.angle_gamma   90.00
#
_symmetry.space_group_name_H-M   'P 1'
#
loop_
_entity.id
_entity.type
_entity.pdbx_description
1 polymer ?
#
loop_
_entity_poly.entity_id
_entity_poly.type
_entity_poly.pdbx_seq_one_letter_code
_entity_poly.pdbx_strand_id
1 'polypeptide(L)'
;MNYTKTSTVKFEEFFATEYKDEVFQILEEYPAERSLIVDYPKLEMFDPDLADLLCEKPDEVIQAAQIAIKNIDPLVKDADIFIKFNNFTNVVSFDDVNSKYVGSFLVIEGTVFDVDKPRPQLDVGVFECRGCMRLHDVEQVTHKNIIEPTICSECGSRQFRLLEDMSKFRESQKVILGSENSSKRLDVLFLNDDCSHDEYTIGNNLRITGTLKAIKLKEGFDYFFEANLIEKLDYVTEVPEEIKKGDRNSPEYRIWQKAIIEHDKVCQCCGGHKHLEAHHIFGYKNNPSYRVNLENGVALCKWCHGKYHSYYGKDATPKNLIKFLKRFGGNNG
;
A
#
# COMPACT_ATOMS: atom_id res chain seq x y z
N MET A 1 -3.27 -23.78 20.42
CA MET A 1 -2.79 -24.18 19.09
C MET A 1 -1.74 -23.16 18.66
N ASN A 2 -0.64 -23.58 18.02
CA ASN A 2 0.47 -22.69 17.70
C ASN A 2 0.17 -21.96 16.39
N TYR A 3 -0.63 -20.89 16.47
CA TYR A 3 -1.16 -20.17 15.30
C TYR A 3 -0.06 -19.74 14.31
N THR A 4 1.10 -19.32 14.80
CA THR A 4 2.27 -18.92 13.98
C THR A 4 2.79 -20.02 13.05
N LYS A 5 2.85 -21.28 13.50
CA LYS A 5 3.26 -22.39 12.63
C LYS A 5 2.23 -22.66 11.53
N THR A 6 0.95 -22.54 11.86
CA THR A 6 -0.13 -22.72 10.88
C THR A 6 -0.13 -21.60 9.84
N SER A 7 0.04 -20.34 10.26
CA SER A 7 0.10 -19.20 9.33
C SER A 7 1.30 -19.28 8.39
N THR A 8 2.47 -19.72 8.89
CA THR A 8 3.67 -19.86 8.05
C THR A 8 3.43 -20.85 6.91
N VAL A 9 2.89 -22.05 7.20
CA VAL A 9 2.60 -23.07 6.18
C VAL A 9 1.58 -22.57 5.15
N LYS A 10 0.55 -21.84 5.59
CA LYS A 10 -0.44 -21.24 4.69
C LYS A 10 0.21 -20.21 3.74
N PHE A 11 1.13 -19.39 4.25
CA PHE A 11 1.89 -18.45 3.41
C PHE A 11 2.87 -19.15 2.48
N GLU A 12 3.50 -20.25 2.89
CA GLU A 12 4.36 -21.06 2.01
C GLU A 12 3.57 -21.55 0.79
N GLU A 13 2.34 -22.04 1.02
CA GLU A 13 1.44 -22.46 -0.06
C GLU A 13 1.00 -21.26 -0.91
N PHE A 14 0.51 -20.19 -0.29
CA PHE A 14 0.07 -18.97 -0.98
C PHE A 14 1.14 -18.38 -1.90
N PHE A 15 2.37 -18.25 -1.42
CA PHE A 15 3.48 -17.72 -2.20
C PHE A 15 3.93 -18.69 -3.29
N ALA A 16 3.83 -20.01 -3.07
CA ALA A 16 4.16 -21.00 -4.07
C ALA A 16 3.12 -21.13 -5.20
N THR A 17 1.86 -20.72 -4.96
CA THR A 17 0.76 -20.81 -5.93
C THR A 17 0.41 -19.48 -6.59
N GLU A 18 0.12 -18.45 -5.82
CA GLU A 18 -0.46 -17.18 -6.30
C GLU A 18 0.59 -16.10 -6.62
N TYR A 19 1.77 -16.18 -6.01
CA TYR A 19 2.83 -15.15 -6.05
C TYR A 19 4.21 -15.70 -6.46
N LYS A 20 4.23 -16.87 -7.10
CA LYS A 20 5.47 -17.61 -7.37
C LYS A 20 6.46 -16.80 -8.21
N ASP A 21 5.96 -16.15 -9.26
CA ASP A 21 6.79 -15.40 -10.20
C ASP A 21 7.32 -14.12 -9.56
N GLU A 22 6.48 -13.42 -8.79
CA GLU A 22 6.84 -12.22 -8.03
C GLU A 22 7.87 -12.52 -6.93
N VAL A 23 7.72 -13.64 -6.22
CA VAL A 23 8.70 -14.12 -5.22
C VAL A 23 10.04 -14.45 -5.89
N PHE A 24 10.01 -15.11 -7.06
CA PHE A 24 11.25 -15.39 -7.78
C PHE A 24 11.94 -14.10 -8.23
N GLN A 25 11.18 -13.15 -8.79
CA GLN A 25 11.71 -11.87 -9.25
C GLN A 25 12.35 -11.07 -8.10
N ILE A 26 11.65 -10.89 -6.97
CA ILE A 26 12.20 -10.12 -5.84
C ILE A 26 13.46 -10.77 -5.27
N LEU A 27 13.52 -12.10 -5.24
CA LEU A 27 14.71 -12.83 -4.83
C LEU A 27 15.87 -12.65 -5.81
N GLU A 28 15.64 -12.54 -7.11
CA GLU A 28 16.69 -12.22 -8.09
C GLU A 28 17.23 -10.80 -7.90
N GLU A 29 16.34 -9.83 -7.72
CA GLU A 29 16.66 -8.40 -7.56
C GLU A 29 17.28 -8.05 -6.20
N TYR A 30 17.11 -8.91 -5.19
CA TYR A 30 17.74 -8.76 -3.88
C TYR A 30 19.28 -8.69 -3.98
N PRO A 31 19.94 -7.70 -3.33
CA PRO A 31 19.42 -6.82 -2.28
C PRO A 31 18.98 -5.42 -2.74
N ALA A 32 18.88 -5.16 -4.05
CA ALA A 32 18.51 -3.85 -4.58
C ALA A 32 17.03 -3.54 -4.32
N GLU A 33 16.16 -4.53 -4.54
CA GLU A 33 14.77 -4.52 -4.11
C GLU A 33 14.56 -5.50 -2.96
N ARG A 34 13.77 -5.09 -1.96
CA ARG A 34 13.55 -5.88 -0.75
C ARG A 34 12.09 -5.93 -0.30
N SER A 35 11.18 -5.37 -1.10
CA SER A 35 9.75 -5.33 -0.75
C SER A 35 8.93 -6.13 -1.76
N LEU A 36 8.13 -7.07 -1.27
CA LEU A 36 7.11 -7.78 -2.05
C LEU A 36 5.73 -7.18 -1.75
N ILE A 37 5.05 -6.71 -2.79
CA ILE A 37 3.68 -6.20 -2.68
C ILE A 37 2.68 -7.35 -2.84
N VAL A 38 1.81 -7.52 -1.84
CA VAL A 38 0.75 -8.54 -1.79
C VAL A 38 -0.61 -7.86 -1.84
N ASP A 39 -1.49 -8.39 -2.67
CA ASP A 39 -2.85 -7.91 -2.90
C ASP A 39 -3.77 -8.53 -1.85
N TYR A 40 -4.28 -7.70 -0.93
CA TYR A 40 -5.11 -8.18 0.17
C TYR A 40 -6.33 -9.00 -0.31
N PRO A 41 -7.11 -8.56 -1.32
CA PRO A 41 -8.13 -9.39 -1.95
C PRO A 41 -7.69 -10.79 -2.38
N LYS A 42 -6.46 -10.97 -2.88
CA LYS A 42 -5.95 -12.31 -3.21
C LYS A 42 -5.71 -13.15 -1.97
N LEU A 43 -5.17 -12.56 -0.91
CA LEU A 43 -5.01 -13.23 0.39
C LEU A 43 -6.37 -13.64 0.97
N GLU A 44 -7.35 -12.74 0.92
CA GLU A 44 -8.72 -12.97 1.40
C GLU A 44 -9.42 -14.08 0.61
N MET A 45 -9.25 -14.11 -0.73
CA MET A 45 -9.78 -15.18 -1.57
C MET A 45 -9.10 -16.54 -1.33
N PHE A 46 -7.79 -16.52 -1.01
CA PHE A 46 -7.03 -17.73 -0.72
C PHE A 46 -7.39 -18.32 0.65
N ASP A 47 -7.40 -17.48 1.69
CA ASP A 47 -7.68 -17.90 3.07
C ASP A 47 -8.28 -16.74 3.89
N PRO A 48 -9.61 -16.70 4.05
CA PRO A 48 -10.29 -15.66 4.81
C PRO A 48 -9.86 -15.58 6.28
N ASP A 49 -9.59 -16.72 6.92
CA ASP A 49 -9.16 -16.75 8.33
C ASP A 49 -7.77 -16.10 8.50
N LEU A 50 -6.88 -16.29 7.52
CA LEU A 50 -5.57 -15.67 7.50
C LEU A 50 -5.66 -14.15 7.25
N ALA A 51 -6.59 -13.73 6.38
CA ALA A 51 -6.87 -12.31 6.12
C ALA A 51 -7.47 -11.60 7.35
N ASP A 52 -8.42 -12.24 8.04
CA ASP A 52 -8.95 -11.73 9.31
C ASP A 52 -7.85 -11.65 10.39
N LEU A 53 -6.99 -12.67 10.46
CA LEU A 53 -5.87 -12.68 11.40
C LEU A 53 -4.86 -11.55 11.12
N LEU A 54 -4.64 -11.17 9.85
CA LEU A 54 -3.81 -10.02 9.49
C LEU A 54 -4.39 -8.73 10.08
N CYS A 55 -5.71 -8.58 10.06
CA CYS A 55 -6.40 -7.42 10.63
C CYS A 55 -6.22 -7.30 12.15
N GLU A 56 -6.21 -8.44 12.85
CA GLU A 56 -6.14 -8.51 14.32
C GLU A 56 -4.71 -8.54 14.88
N LYS A 57 -3.80 -9.24 14.19
CA LYS A 57 -2.43 -9.53 14.65
C LYS A 57 -1.40 -9.36 13.53
N PRO A 58 -1.28 -8.15 12.96
CA PRO A 58 -0.44 -7.90 11.79
C PRO A 58 1.03 -8.25 12.03
N ASP A 59 1.60 -7.93 13.19
CA ASP A 59 3.01 -8.21 13.51
C ASP A 59 3.32 -9.73 13.43
N GLU A 60 2.45 -10.58 13.99
CA GLU A 60 2.61 -12.05 13.94
C GLU A 60 2.45 -12.60 12.52
N VAL A 61 1.48 -12.06 11.76
CA VAL A 61 1.13 -12.54 10.42
C VAL A 61 2.16 -12.11 9.38
N ILE A 62 2.61 -10.85 9.42
CA ILE A 62 3.68 -10.34 8.55
C ILE A 62 4.97 -11.13 8.80
N GLN A 63 5.33 -11.36 10.07
CA GLN A 63 6.50 -12.17 10.40
C GLN A 63 6.39 -13.60 9.84
N ALA A 64 5.22 -14.24 9.96
CA ALA A 64 4.98 -15.55 9.38
C ALA A 64 5.13 -15.55 7.84
N ALA A 65 4.66 -14.49 7.16
CA ALA A 65 4.83 -14.33 5.72
C ALA A 65 6.30 -14.16 5.32
N GLN A 66 7.09 -13.40 6.09
CA GLN A 66 8.53 -13.24 5.85
C GLN A 66 9.29 -14.56 6.03
N ILE A 67 8.97 -15.32 7.09
CA ILE A 67 9.55 -16.65 7.33
C ILE A 67 9.18 -17.61 6.20
N ALA A 68 7.94 -17.55 5.70
CA ALA A 68 7.48 -18.40 4.60
C ALA A 68 8.32 -18.19 3.34
N ILE A 69 8.62 -16.94 2.95
CA ILE A 69 9.52 -16.65 1.82
C ILE A 69 10.90 -17.28 2.02
N LYS A 70 11.48 -17.17 3.23
CA LYS A 70 12.77 -17.79 3.54
C LYS A 70 12.73 -19.31 3.44
N ASN A 71 11.63 -19.95 3.83
CA ASN A 71 11.48 -21.40 3.78
C ASN A 71 11.33 -21.93 2.35
N ILE A 72 10.68 -21.18 1.47
CA ILE A 72 10.48 -21.57 0.06
C ILE A 72 11.55 -21.03 -0.89
N ASP A 73 12.49 -20.21 -0.40
CA ASP A 73 13.54 -19.55 -1.17
C ASP A 73 14.31 -20.56 -2.05
N PRO A 74 14.06 -20.59 -3.37
CA PRO A 74 14.73 -21.54 -4.26
C PRO A 74 16.20 -21.18 -4.51
N LEU A 75 16.62 -19.95 -4.19
CA LEU A 75 17.97 -19.44 -4.42
C LEU A 75 18.85 -19.54 -3.16
N VAL A 76 18.27 -19.86 -2.00
CA VAL A 76 18.95 -20.00 -0.71
C VAL A 76 19.78 -18.74 -0.37
N LYS A 77 19.24 -17.56 -0.66
CA LYS A 77 19.86 -16.26 -0.39
C LYS A 77 19.73 -15.86 1.09
N ASP A 78 18.79 -16.46 1.83
CA ASP A 78 18.40 -16.02 3.18
C ASP A 78 18.03 -14.53 3.19
N ALA A 79 17.27 -14.12 2.17
CA ALA A 79 16.90 -12.73 1.95
C ALA A 79 15.85 -12.27 2.97
N ASP A 80 16.12 -11.12 3.61
CA ASP A 80 15.13 -10.41 4.42
C ASP A 80 14.22 -9.58 3.50
N ILE A 81 13.12 -10.19 3.04
CA ILE A 81 12.09 -9.52 2.22
C ILE A 81 11.00 -8.94 3.13
N PHE A 82 10.64 -7.68 2.91
CA PHE A 82 9.52 -7.00 3.53
C PHE A 82 8.22 -7.30 2.78
N ILE A 83 7.18 -7.73 3.49
CA ILE A 83 5.87 -8.00 2.90
C ILE A 83 4.98 -6.76 3.11
N LYS A 84 4.50 -6.18 2.01
CA LYS A 84 3.64 -5.00 2.03
C LYS A 84 2.29 -5.34 1.44
N PHE A 85 1.20 -4.91 2.09
CA PHE A 85 -0.16 -5.21 1.65
C PHE A 85 -0.80 -3.99 0.99
N ASN A 86 -1.23 -4.13 -0.27
CA ASN A 86 -2.02 -3.12 -0.97
C ASN A 86 -3.51 -3.50 -1.03
N ASN A 87 -4.34 -2.58 -1.52
CA ASN A 87 -5.79 -2.74 -1.65
C ASN A 87 -6.52 -3.13 -0.34
N PHE A 88 -5.97 -2.76 0.81
CA PHE A 88 -6.61 -2.97 2.10
C PHE A 88 -7.83 -2.04 2.26
N THR A 89 -8.97 -2.61 2.65
CA THR A 89 -10.28 -1.94 2.56
C THR A 89 -10.74 -1.27 3.85
N ASN A 90 -10.10 -1.56 4.99
CA ASN A 90 -10.45 -0.98 6.29
C ASN A 90 -9.86 0.43 6.45
N VAL A 91 -10.48 1.40 5.77
CA VAL A 91 -10.13 2.82 5.86
C VAL A 91 -10.77 3.43 7.09
N VAL A 92 -9.95 3.95 8.00
CA VAL A 92 -10.38 4.64 9.21
C VAL A 92 -10.11 6.13 9.05
N SER A 93 -11.14 6.95 9.29
CA SER A 93 -10.97 8.40 9.31
C SER A 93 -9.91 8.79 10.33
N PHE A 94 -9.06 9.74 9.96
CA PHE A 94 -7.97 10.22 10.81
C PHE A 94 -8.45 10.61 12.23
N ASP A 95 -9.64 11.22 12.32
CA ASP A 95 -10.25 11.61 13.59
C ASP A 95 -10.72 10.44 14.45
N ASP A 96 -11.15 9.35 13.80
CA ASP A 96 -11.68 8.15 14.45
C ASP A 96 -10.60 7.19 14.95
N VAL A 97 -9.33 7.43 14.63
CA VAL A 97 -8.19 6.64 15.13
C VAL A 97 -8.12 6.73 16.67
N ASN A 98 -8.51 5.67 17.38
CA ASN A 98 -8.61 5.65 18.84
C ASN A 98 -8.23 4.27 19.41
N SER A 99 -8.38 4.09 20.72
CA SER A 99 -7.98 2.87 21.44
C SER A 99 -8.58 1.58 20.88
N LYS A 100 -9.74 1.64 20.20
CA LYS A 100 -10.38 0.47 19.56
C LYS A 100 -9.48 -0.18 18.51
N TYR A 101 -8.65 0.61 17.85
CA TYR A 101 -7.84 0.17 16.70
C TYR A 101 -6.39 -0.14 17.07
N VAL A 102 -6.02 -0.08 18.36
CA VAL A 102 -4.65 -0.36 18.79
C VAL A 102 -4.33 -1.83 18.55
N GLY A 103 -3.22 -2.08 17.86
CA GLY A 103 -2.78 -3.39 17.41
C GLY A 103 -3.43 -3.85 16.11
N SER A 104 -4.43 -3.12 15.59
CA SER A 104 -5.13 -3.50 14.36
C SER A 104 -4.41 -2.98 13.12
N PHE A 105 -4.51 -3.76 12.04
CA PHE A 105 -4.10 -3.35 10.70
C PHE A 105 -5.22 -2.55 10.04
N LEU A 106 -4.90 -1.36 9.51
CA LEU A 106 -5.87 -0.44 8.94
C LEU A 106 -5.23 0.51 7.92
N VAL A 107 -6.06 1.27 7.24
CA VAL A 107 -5.62 2.37 6.36
C VAL A 107 -5.99 3.70 6.99
N ILE A 108 -5.04 4.63 6.99
CA ILE A 108 -5.28 6.05 7.27
C ILE A 108 -4.96 6.89 6.04
N GLU A 109 -5.71 7.97 5.86
CA GLU A 109 -5.42 9.02 4.88
C GLU A 109 -5.18 10.34 5.60
N GLY A 110 -4.16 11.07 5.18
CA GLY A 110 -3.83 12.35 5.80
C GLY A 110 -2.80 13.16 5.04
N THR A 111 -2.70 14.43 5.40
CA THR A 111 -1.74 15.39 4.85
C THR A 111 -0.49 15.44 5.72
N VAL A 112 0.67 15.48 5.09
CA VAL A 112 1.97 15.61 5.75
C VAL A 112 2.10 17.02 6.33
N PHE A 113 2.25 17.10 7.65
CA PHE A 113 2.49 18.35 8.38
C PHE A 113 3.97 18.58 8.70
N ASP A 114 4.70 17.50 8.96
CA ASP A 114 6.12 17.55 9.30
C ASP A 114 6.81 16.24 8.90
N VAL A 115 8.09 16.33 8.56
CA VAL A 115 8.90 15.19 8.09
C VAL A 115 10.28 15.31 8.72
N ASP A 116 10.61 14.36 9.60
CA ASP A 116 11.97 14.24 10.13
C ASP A 116 12.92 13.69 9.05
N LYS A 117 14.22 13.93 9.22
CA LYS A 117 15.23 13.24 8.42
C LYS A 117 15.32 11.76 8.83
N PRO A 118 15.57 10.84 7.88
CA PRO A 118 15.90 9.46 8.20
C PRO A 118 17.05 9.38 9.21
N ARG A 119 16.93 8.45 10.17
CA ARG A 119 17.91 8.22 11.23
C ARG A 119 17.93 6.75 11.64
N PRO A 120 19.08 6.25 12.11
CA PRO A 120 19.18 4.89 12.64
C PRO A 120 18.34 4.72 13.91
N GLN A 121 17.63 3.60 13.98
CA GLN A 121 16.87 3.14 15.13
C GLN A 121 17.37 1.76 15.55
N LEU A 122 17.55 1.56 16.85
CA LEU A 122 17.89 0.25 17.41
C LEU A 122 16.72 -0.71 17.16
N ASP A 123 16.98 -1.80 16.44
CA ASP A 123 15.99 -2.84 16.11
C ASP A 123 16.14 -4.04 17.08
N VAL A 124 17.37 -4.52 17.23
CA VAL A 124 17.73 -5.54 18.24
C VAL A 124 18.89 -5.02 19.06
N GLY A 125 18.65 -4.77 20.35
CA GLY A 125 19.67 -4.36 21.30
C GLY A 125 20.38 -5.56 21.91
N VAL A 126 21.71 -5.59 21.84
CA VAL A 126 22.54 -6.58 22.52
C VAL A 126 23.05 -6.00 23.83
N PHE A 127 22.64 -6.59 24.95
CA PHE A 127 22.93 -6.11 26.30
C PHE A 127 23.89 -7.04 27.03
N GLU A 128 25.01 -6.50 27.51
CA GLU A 128 25.94 -7.20 28.39
C GLU A 128 25.51 -7.05 29.85
N CYS A 129 25.29 -8.17 30.54
CA CYS A 129 25.04 -8.18 31.97
C CYS A 129 26.31 -7.80 32.76
N ARG A 130 26.27 -6.74 33.56
CA ARG A 130 27.43 -6.33 34.38
C ARG A 130 27.78 -7.29 35.52
N GLY A 131 26.90 -8.23 35.84
CA GLY A 131 27.12 -9.22 36.90
C GLY A 131 27.88 -10.47 36.43
N CYS A 132 27.53 -11.00 35.25
CA CYS A 132 28.10 -12.26 34.74
C CYS A 132 28.63 -12.19 33.31
N MET A 133 28.67 -10.99 32.70
CA MET A 133 29.18 -10.71 31.34
C MET A 133 28.44 -11.46 30.21
N ARG A 134 27.27 -12.06 30.48
CA ARG A 134 26.46 -12.70 29.45
C ARG A 134 25.70 -11.68 28.62
N LEU A 135 25.54 -12.01 27.35
CA LEU A 135 24.82 -11.21 26.37
C LEU A 135 23.34 -11.59 26.34
N HIS A 136 22.50 -10.59 26.14
CA HIS A 136 21.06 -10.72 26.04
C HIS A 136 20.56 -9.89 24.86
N ASP A 137 19.91 -10.55 23.91
CA ASP A 137 19.30 -9.88 22.76
C ASP A 137 17.87 -9.48 23.12
N VAL A 138 17.50 -8.23 22.85
CA VAL A 138 16.16 -7.70 23.11
C VAL A 138 15.65 -6.96 21.88
N GLU A 139 14.57 -7.46 21.31
CA GLU A 139 13.82 -6.80 20.24
C GLU A 139 13.20 -5.49 20.74
N GLN A 140 13.39 -4.43 19.97
CA GLN A 140 12.92 -3.09 20.32
C GLN A 140 11.58 -2.82 19.65
N VAL A 141 10.49 -3.03 20.38
CA VAL A 141 9.11 -2.82 19.87
C VAL A 141 8.64 -1.35 19.94
N THR A 142 9.52 -0.42 20.28
CA THR A 142 9.19 0.99 20.48
C THR A 142 10.27 1.90 19.92
N HIS A 143 9.85 3.03 19.35
CA HIS A 143 10.73 3.96 18.67
C HIS A 143 11.25 5.11 19.54
N LYS A 144 10.74 5.29 20.78
CA LYS A 144 11.16 6.40 21.67
C LYS A 144 12.08 5.97 22.81
N ASN A 145 11.91 4.77 23.39
CA ASN A 145 12.65 4.34 24.58
C ASN A 145 13.34 2.99 24.33
N ILE A 146 14.60 2.85 24.74
CA ILE A 146 15.28 1.55 24.67
C ILE A 146 14.71 0.64 25.77
N ILE A 147 14.32 -0.57 25.37
CA ILE A 147 13.88 -1.63 26.28
C ILE A 147 15.10 -2.47 26.66
N GLU A 148 15.45 -2.44 27.94
CA GLU A 148 16.52 -3.26 28.52
C GLU A 148 15.93 -4.51 29.20
N PRO A 149 16.71 -5.61 29.32
CA PRO A 149 16.31 -6.74 30.14
C PRO A 149 16.05 -6.32 31.59
N THR A 150 14.93 -6.78 32.16
CA THR A 150 14.58 -6.43 33.55
C THR A 150 15.50 -7.12 34.57
N ILE A 151 15.90 -8.36 34.28
CA ILE A 151 16.76 -9.16 35.14
C ILE A 151 17.53 -10.19 34.30
N CYS A 152 18.76 -10.46 34.68
CA CYS A 152 19.56 -11.50 34.05
C CYS A 152 19.08 -12.86 34.56
N SER A 153 18.56 -13.70 33.66
CA SER A 153 18.09 -15.06 33.98
C SER A 153 19.15 -15.94 34.63
N GLU A 154 20.43 -15.61 34.40
CA GLU A 154 21.56 -16.44 34.77
C GLU A 154 22.19 -16.09 36.12
N CYS A 155 22.23 -14.81 36.48
CA CYS A 155 22.88 -14.35 37.72
C CYS A 155 22.01 -13.43 38.58
N GLY A 156 20.80 -13.09 38.13
CA GLY A 156 19.87 -12.22 38.86
C GLY A 156 20.23 -10.73 38.88
N SER A 157 21.34 -10.32 38.25
CA SER A 157 21.71 -8.90 38.14
C SER A 157 20.68 -8.13 37.31
N ARG A 158 20.45 -6.86 37.68
CA ARG A 158 19.56 -5.91 36.97
C ARG A 158 20.34 -4.79 36.26
N GLN A 159 21.67 -4.93 36.17
CA GLN A 159 22.52 -3.94 35.55
C GLN A 159 23.02 -4.46 34.21
N PHE A 160 22.71 -3.71 33.17
CA PHE A 160 23.07 -4.02 31.80
C PHE A 160 23.85 -2.88 31.16
N ARG A 161 24.53 -3.20 30.07
CA ARG A 161 25.20 -2.23 29.20
C ARG A 161 24.84 -2.57 27.77
N LEU A 162 24.29 -1.62 27.02
CA LEU A 162 24.08 -1.77 25.59
C LEU A 162 25.43 -1.85 24.86
N LEU A 163 25.58 -2.83 24.00
CA LEU A 163 26.70 -2.99 23.08
C LEU A 163 26.25 -2.57 21.67
N GLU A 164 26.46 -1.29 21.35
CA GLU A 164 26.04 -0.71 20.06
C GLU A 164 26.66 -1.46 18.88
N ASP A 165 27.95 -1.79 18.93
CA ASP A 165 28.67 -2.47 17.85
C ASP A 165 28.14 -3.87 17.52
N MET A 166 27.48 -4.52 18.47
CA MET A 166 26.89 -5.86 18.32
C MET A 166 25.39 -5.81 18.04
N SER A 167 24.77 -4.64 18.21
CA SER A 167 23.35 -4.45 18.05
C SER A 167 22.96 -4.28 16.59
N LYS A 168 21.71 -4.60 16.26
CA LYS A 168 21.16 -4.38 14.92
C LYS A 168 20.40 -3.07 14.89
N PHE A 169 20.66 -2.28 13.86
CA PHE A 169 19.97 -1.03 13.58
C PHE A 169 19.21 -1.13 12.27
N ARG A 170 18.11 -0.38 12.20
CA ARG A 170 17.31 -0.17 10.99
C ARG A 170 17.14 1.32 10.73
N GLU A 171 16.92 1.69 9.48
CA GLU A 171 16.56 3.07 9.15
C GLU A 171 15.12 3.34 9.62
N SER A 172 14.91 4.54 10.14
CA SER A 172 13.60 5.01 10.58
C SER A 172 13.41 6.48 10.25
N GLN A 173 12.19 6.85 9.86
CA GLN A 173 11.82 8.22 9.59
C GLN A 173 10.44 8.51 10.18
N LYS A 174 10.32 9.61 10.92
CA LYS A 174 9.04 10.03 11.51
C LYS A 174 8.40 11.07 10.60
N VAL A 175 7.13 10.84 10.25
CA VAL A 175 6.29 11.76 9.50
C VAL A 175 5.06 12.07 10.32
N ILE A 176 4.73 13.35 10.48
CA ILE A 176 3.53 13.75 11.20
C ILE A 176 2.41 13.94 10.20
N LEU A 177 1.40 13.10 10.27
CA LEU A 177 0.17 13.27 9.51
C LEU A 177 -0.87 14.07 10.30
N GLY A 178 -1.72 14.76 9.57
CA GLY A 178 -2.89 15.45 10.08
C GLY A 178 -3.97 15.59 9.02
N SER A 179 -5.08 16.21 9.39
CA SER A 179 -6.14 16.62 8.48
C SER A 179 -6.35 18.12 8.62
N GLU A 180 -6.68 18.81 7.53
CA GLU A 180 -6.93 20.26 7.53
C GLU A 180 -8.06 20.66 8.49
N ASN A 181 -9.06 19.79 8.64
CA ASN A 181 -10.25 20.03 9.46
C ASN A 181 -10.08 19.59 10.92
N SER A 182 -8.90 19.08 11.30
CA SER A 182 -8.66 18.53 12.62
C SER A 182 -7.37 19.06 13.25
N SER A 183 -7.40 19.30 14.56
CA SER A 183 -6.19 19.59 15.35
C SER A 183 -5.39 18.34 15.68
N LYS A 184 -5.95 17.14 15.45
CA LYS A 184 -5.29 15.88 15.73
C LYS A 184 -4.07 15.72 14.82
N ARG A 185 -2.98 15.23 15.39
CA ARG A 185 -1.75 14.88 14.68
C ARG A 185 -1.35 13.46 15.10
N LEU A 186 -0.78 12.71 14.17
CA LEU A 186 -0.40 11.32 14.39
C LEU A 186 1.03 11.15 13.91
N ASP A 187 1.89 10.68 14.82
CA ASP A 187 3.24 10.25 14.50
C ASP A 187 3.12 8.99 13.63
N VAL A 188 3.59 9.05 12.38
CA VAL A 188 3.71 7.91 11.47
C VAL A 188 5.18 7.56 11.32
N LEU A 189 5.52 6.28 11.49
CA LEU A 189 6.88 5.78 11.42
C LEU A 189 7.07 5.00 10.11
N PHE A 190 7.97 5.50 9.27
CA PHE A 190 8.47 4.79 8.10
C PHE A 190 9.74 4.05 8.49
N LEU A 191 9.95 2.86 7.93
CA LEU A 191 11.03 1.96 8.28
C LEU A 191 11.77 1.49 7.02
N ASN A 192 13.07 1.26 7.14
CA ASN A 192 13.89 0.68 6.08
C ASN A 192 13.76 1.46 4.76
N ASP A 193 13.43 0.76 3.67
CA ASP A 193 13.38 1.28 2.30
C ASP A 193 12.26 2.33 2.09
N ASP A 194 11.31 2.44 3.02
CA ASP A 194 10.29 3.50 3.01
C ASP A 194 10.83 4.85 3.50
N CYS A 195 12.03 4.89 4.09
CA CYS A 195 12.66 6.12 4.53
C CYS A 195 13.24 6.87 3.33
N SER A 196 12.86 8.13 3.16
CA SER A 196 13.35 8.96 2.07
C SER A 196 13.64 10.39 2.51
N HIS A 197 14.70 10.99 1.95
CA HIS A 197 15.11 12.34 2.35
C HIS A 197 14.20 13.44 1.80
N ASP A 198 13.74 13.27 0.56
CA ASP A 198 13.09 14.32 -0.24
C ASP A 198 11.80 13.86 -0.93
N GLU A 199 11.47 12.57 -0.86
CA GLU A 199 10.28 12.05 -1.49
C GLU A 199 8.99 12.57 -0.83
N TYR A 200 8.98 12.73 0.48
CA TYR A 200 7.81 13.18 1.24
C TYR A 200 8.03 14.60 1.76
N THR A 201 7.12 15.49 1.39
CA THR A 201 7.18 16.91 1.72
C THR A 201 5.88 17.38 2.36
N ILE A 202 5.96 18.48 3.10
CA ILE A 202 4.79 19.10 3.75
C ILE A 202 3.73 19.42 2.69
N GLY A 203 2.47 19.07 2.99
CA GLY A 203 1.34 19.23 2.08
C GLY A 203 1.09 18.04 1.15
N ASN A 204 2.01 17.06 1.07
CA ASN A 204 1.70 15.81 0.38
C ASN A 204 0.58 15.08 1.10
N ASN A 205 -0.28 14.42 0.34
CA ASN A 205 -1.36 13.61 0.89
C ASN A 205 -1.00 12.16 0.70
N LEU A 206 -1.10 11.39 1.78
CA LEU A 206 -0.68 10.01 1.81
C LEU A 206 -1.85 9.13 2.23
N ARG A 207 -1.99 8.00 1.56
CA ARG A 207 -2.76 6.85 2.02
C ARG A 207 -1.76 5.84 2.55
N ILE A 208 -1.89 5.47 3.82
CA ILE A 208 -0.93 4.60 4.49
C ILE A 208 -1.67 3.41 5.06
N THR A 209 -1.25 2.22 4.63
CA THR A 209 -1.66 0.95 5.22
C THR A 209 -0.63 0.57 6.28
N GLY A 210 -1.07 0.16 7.46
CA GLY A 210 -0.16 -0.16 8.57
C GLY A 210 -0.86 -0.49 9.87
N THR A 211 -0.09 -0.49 10.95
CA THR A 211 -0.55 -0.89 12.29
C THR A 211 -0.58 0.31 13.22
N LEU A 212 -1.73 0.55 13.87
CA LEU A 212 -1.81 1.54 14.94
C LEU A 212 -1.22 0.96 16.23
N LYS A 213 -0.18 1.59 16.78
CA LYS A 213 0.48 1.17 18.01
C LYS A 213 0.33 2.24 19.10
N ALA A 214 0.38 1.80 20.35
CA ALA A 214 0.35 2.69 21.51
C ALA A 214 1.73 2.69 22.18
N ILE A 215 2.21 3.88 22.53
CA ILE A 215 3.48 4.07 23.22
C ILE A 215 3.25 4.70 24.59
N LYS A 216 3.93 4.16 25.60
CA LYS A 216 3.91 4.71 26.94
C LYS A 216 4.82 5.94 27.02
N LEU A 217 4.26 7.06 27.46
CA LEU A 217 5.01 8.28 27.76
C LEU A 217 5.28 8.39 29.27
N LYS A 218 6.05 9.42 29.69
CA LYS A 218 6.24 9.72 31.13
C LYS A 218 4.90 9.89 31.83
N GLU A 219 3.94 10.51 31.15
CA GLU A 219 2.56 10.69 31.59
C GLU A 219 1.63 10.15 30.50
N GLY A 220 0.87 9.11 30.82
CA GLY A 220 -0.12 8.52 29.92
C GLY A 220 0.45 7.70 28.75
N PHE A 221 -0.36 7.61 27.70
CA PHE A 221 -0.07 6.90 26.46
C PHE A 221 -0.35 7.80 25.28
N ASP A 222 0.36 7.57 24.19
CA ASP A 222 0.16 8.23 22.91
C ASP A 222 0.07 7.20 21.81
N TYR A 223 -0.52 7.57 20.67
CA TYR A 223 -0.63 6.69 19.51
C TYR A 223 0.44 7.03 18.48
N PHE A 224 0.94 6.01 17.80
CA PHE A 224 1.72 6.17 16.59
C PHE A 224 1.30 5.12 15.57
N PHE A 225 1.52 5.41 14.30
CA PHE A 225 1.19 4.51 13.21
C PHE A 225 2.48 3.95 12.60
N GLU A 226 2.63 2.65 12.57
CA GLU A 226 3.76 2.01 11.89
C GLU A 226 3.35 1.65 10.46
N ALA A 227 3.99 2.29 9.48
CA ALA A 227 3.63 2.12 8.08
C ALA A 227 4.09 0.76 7.55
N ASN A 228 3.23 0.11 6.78
CA ASN A 228 3.54 -1.10 6.00
C ASN A 228 3.61 -0.79 4.50
N LEU A 229 2.66 0.00 3.99
CA LEU A 229 2.66 0.49 2.62
C LEU A 229 2.26 1.97 2.60
N ILE A 230 3.00 2.78 1.86
CA ILE A 230 2.78 4.22 1.71
C ILE A 230 2.44 4.51 0.25
N GLU A 231 1.28 5.11 0.03
CA GLU A 231 0.80 5.50 -1.29
C GLU A 231 0.63 7.02 -1.31
N LYS A 232 1.28 7.69 -2.26
CA LYS A 232 1.04 9.12 -2.48
C LYS A 232 -0.30 9.32 -3.17
N LEU A 233 -1.16 10.07 -2.52
CA LEU A 233 -2.35 10.62 -3.12
C LEU A 233 -1.96 11.91 -3.80
N ASP A 234 -1.79 11.84 -5.12
CA ASP A 234 -1.84 13.02 -5.95
C ASP A 234 -3.31 13.49 -5.96
N TYR A 235 -3.74 14.19 -4.90
CA TYR A 235 -4.87 15.08 -5.06
C TYR A 235 -4.41 16.06 -6.12
N VAL A 236 -5.03 15.99 -7.29
CA VAL A 236 -4.93 17.06 -8.28
C VAL A 236 -5.33 18.32 -7.52
N THR A 237 -4.33 19.10 -7.11
CA THR A 237 -4.48 20.38 -6.41
C THR A 237 -5.56 21.13 -7.15
N GLU A 238 -6.64 21.43 -6.43
CA GLU A 238 -7.75 22.30 -6.84
C GLU A 238 -7.78 22.55 -8.35
N VAL A 239 -8.64 21.83 -9.05
CA VAL A 239 -9.17 22.41 -10.28
C VAL A 239 -9.64 23.81 -9.87
N PRO A 240 -9.08 24.89 -10.44
CA PRO A 240 -9.54 26.23 -10.11
C PRO A 240 -11.05 26.21 -10.15
N GLU A 241 -11.72 26.91 -9.23
CA GLU A 241 -13.17 27.04 -9.13
C GLU A 241 -13.87 27.58 -10.40
N GLU A 242 -13.16 27.62 -11.53
CA GLU A 242 -13.71 27.52 -12.87
C GLU A 242 -13.17 26.25 -13.58
N ILE A 243 -13.87 25.11 -13.47
CA ILE A 243 -13.71 24.04 -14.46
C ILE A 243 -14.14 24.62 -15.81
N LYS A 244 -13.16 25.11 -16.56
CA LYS A 244 -13.27 25.37 -18.00
C LYS A 244 -13.61 24.05 -18.67
N LYS A 245 -14.91 23.85 -18.85
CA LYS A 245 -15.58 22.97 -19.83
C LYS A 245 -14.57 22.21 -20.68
N GLY A 246 -14.32 20.93 -20.36
CA GLY A 246 -13.36 20.08 -21.09
C GLY A 246 -13.52 20.24 -22.60
N ASP A 247 -12.65 21.04 -23.19
CA ASP A 247 -12.59 21.29 -24.63
C ASP A 247 -11.81 20.14 -25.26
N ARG A 248 -12.15 19.74 -26.48
CA ARG A 248 -11.48 18.61 -27.16
C ARG A 248 -9.98 18.84 -27.38
N ASN A 249 -9.55 20.08 -27.25
CA ASN A 249 -8.17 20.51 -27.42
C ASN A 249 -7.38 20.59 -26.11
N SER A 250 -8.01 20.31 -24.97
CA SER A 250 -7.37 20.47 -23.66
C SER A 250 -6.38 19.33 -23.36
N PRO A 251 -5.31 19.58 -22.58
CA PRO A 251 -4.38 18.53 -22.14
C PRO A 251 -5.09 17.39 -21.41
N GLU A 252 -6.09 17.71 -20.60
CA GLU A 252 -6.88 16.75 -19.81
C GLU A 252 -7.67 15.81 -20.72
N TYR A 253 -8.24 16.34 -21.82
CA TYR A 253 -8.90 15.52 -22.82
C TYR A 253 -7.93 14.52 -23.48
N ARG A 254 -6.69 14.93 -23.73
CA ARG A 254 -5.65 14.03 -24.30
C ARG A 254 -5.20 12.96 -23.30
N ILE A 255 -5.08 13.32 -22.03
CA ILE A 255 -4.77 12.37 -20.95
C ILE A 255 -5.88 11.34 -20.84
N TRP A 256 -7.14 11.79 -20.80
CA TRP A 256 -8.32 10.91 -20.80
C TRP A 256 -8.32 9.96 -22.01
N GLN A 257 -8.09 10.47 -23.23
CA GLN A 257 -8.04 9.61 -24.42
C GLN A 257 -6.97 8.51 -24.31
N LYS A 258 -5.78 8.84 -23.81
CA LYS A 258 -4.70 7.87 -23.60
C LYS A 258 -5.08 6.84 -22.54
N ALA A 259 -5.63 7.29 -21.41
CA ALA A 259 -6.02 6.40 -20.31
C ALA A 259 -7.08 5.37 -20.73
N ILE A 260 -8.11 5.78 -21.50
CA ILE A 260 -9.13 4.85 -22.01
C ILE A 260 -8.53 3.82 -22.97
N ILE A 261 -7.63 4.24 -23.85
CA ILE A 261 -6.98 3.33 -24.82
C ILE A 261 -6.04 2.35 -24.11
N GLU A 262 -5.28 2.82 -23.12
CA GLU A 262 -4.36 2.00 -22.33
C GLU A 262 -5.10 0.99 -21.43
N HIS A 263 -6.24 1.40 -20.87
CA HIS A 263 -7.09 0.52 -20.09
C HIS A 263 -7.67 -0.62 -20.93
N ASP A 264 -8.31 -0.29 -22.06
CA ASP A 264 -9.05 -1.28 -22.85
C ASP A 264 -8.15 -2.11 -23.77
N LYS A 265 -7.04 -1.53 -24.28
CA LYS A 265 -6.02 -2.12 -25.19
C LYS A 265 -6.51 -2.66 -26.54
N VAL A 266 -7.81 -2.91 -26.68
CA VAL A 266 -8.48 -3.42 -27.87
C VAL A 266 -9.84 -2.72 -28.03
N CYS A 267 -10.36 -2.72 -29.25
CA CYS A 267 -11.68 -2.22 -29.56
C CYS A 267 -12.73 -3.10 -28.87
N GLN A 268 -13.51 -2.51 -27.97
CA GLN A 268 -14.55 -3.21 -27.21
C GLN A 268 -15.71 -3.73 -28.07
N CYS A 269 -15.76 -3.37 -29.35
CA CYS A 269 -16.75 -3.88 -30.30
C CYS A 269 -16.22 -5.02 -31.19
N CYS A 270 -14.96 -5.03 -31.60
CA CYS A 270 -14.47 -6.03 -32.57
C CYS A 270 -13.17 -6.73 -32.18
N GLY A 271 -12.58 -6.39 -31.04
CA GLY A 271 -11.30 -6.93 -30.58
C GLY A 271 -10.07 -6.44 -31.35
N GLY A 272 -10.23 -5.55 -32.35
CA GLY A 272 -9.11 -4.99 -33.10
C GLY A 272 -8.21 -4.09 -32.24
N HIS A 273 -6.90 -4.17 -32.42
CA HIS A 273 -5.88 -3.43 -31.65
C HIS A 273 -5.30 -2.21 -32.40
N LYS A 274 -5.73 -1.95 -33.64
CA LYS A 274 -5.21 -0.85 -34.48
C LYS A 274 -6.18 0.33 -34.51
N HIS A 275 -5.62 1.54 -34.53
CA HIS A 275 -6.37 2.80 -34.66
C HIS A 275 -7.48 2.95 -33.62
N LEU A 276 -7.15 2.73 -32.35
CA LEU A 276 -8.06 2.90 -31.22
C LEU A 276 -8.33 4.38 -30.96
N GLU A 277 -9.59 4.67 -30.64
CA GLU A 277 -10.09 5.99 -30.30
C GLU A 277 -11.01 5.86 -29.08
N ALA A 278 -10.89 6.80 -28.13
CA ALA A 278 -11.79 6.87 -27.00
C ALA A 278 -13.15 7.43 -27.45
N HIS A 279 -14.21 6.69 -27.14
CA HIS A 279 -15.60 7.06 -27.40
C HIS A 279 -16.31 7.35 -26.08
N HIS A 280 -17.10 8.43 -26.03
CA HIS A 280 -17.87 8.81 -24.84
C HIS A 280 -19.10 7.91 -24.64
N ILE A 281 -19.29 7.36 -23.44
CA ILE A 281 -20.49 6.54 -23.12
C ILE A 281 -21.72 7.45 -22.95
N PHE A 282 -21.57 8.54 -22.20
CA PHE A 282 -22.48 9.65 -22.04
C PHE A 282 -22.05 10.81 -22.94
N GLY A 283 -22.96 11.26 -23.80
CA GLY A 283 -22.67 12.23 -24.86
C GLY A 283 -21.95 13.50 -24.40
N TYR A 284 -20.88 13.85 -25.11
CA TYR A 284 -19.99 14.98 -24.81
C TYR A 284 -20.71 16.34 -24.66
N LYS A 285 -21.74 16.59 -25.47
CA LYS A 285 -22.50 17.85 -25.44
C LYS A 285 -23.32 17.99 -24.15
N ASN A 286 -24.00 16.91 -23.76
CA ASN A 286 -25.00 16.93 -22.70
C ASN A 286 -24.41 16.64 -21.31
N ASN A 287 -23.17 16.15 -21.23
CA ASN A 287 -22.53 15.78 -19.98
C ASN A 287 -21.15 16.46 -19.78
N PRO A 288 -21.08 17.80 -19.64
CA PRO A 288 -19.81 18.52 -19.58
C PRO A 288 -18.89 18.11 -18.41
N SER A 289 -19.47 17.80 -17.25
CA SER A 289 -18.74 17.36 -16.05
C SER A 289 -18.15 15.95 -16.17
N TYR A 290 -18.67 15.13 -17.09
CA TYR A 290 -18.21 13.75 -17.29
C TYR A 290 -17.24 13.59 -18.47
N ARG A 291 -16.87 14.67 -19.17
CA ARG A 291 -16.11 14.58 -20.44
C ARG A 291 -14.74 13.91 -20.32
N VAL A 292 -14.11 14.05 -19.17
CA VAL A 292 -12.78 13.48 -18.86
C VAL A 292 -12.83 12.49 -17.70
N ASN A 293 -14.04 12.07 -17.29
CA ASN A 293 -14.20 10.99 -16.33
C ASN A 293 -13.82 9.66 -17.00
N LEU A 294 -12.95 8.88 -16.36
CA LEU A 294 -12.48 7.58 -16.89
C LEU A 294 -13.62 6.56 -17.07
N GLU A 295 -14.66 6.62 -16.25
CA GLU A 295 -15.85 5.77 -16.39
C GLU A 295 -16.75 6.18 -17.56
N ASN A 296 -16.51 7.34 -18.17
CA ASN A 296 -17.27 7.85 -19.32
C ASN A 296 -16.57 7.58 -20.66
N GLY A 297 -15.64 6.62 -20.71
CA GLY A 297 -14.92 6.27 -21.93
C GLY A 297 -14.97 4.78 -22.24
N VAL A 298 -14.90 4.47 -23.54
CA VAL A 298 -14.71 3.11 -24.06
C VAL A 298 -13.85 3.18 -25.31
N ALA A 299 -12.91 2.27 -25.48
CA ALA A 299 -12.06 2.21 -26.67
C ALA A 299 -12.79 1.52 -27.83
N LEU A 300 -12.90 2.21 -28.96
CA LEU A 300 -13.38 1.66 -30.22
C LEU A 300 -12.32 1.89 -31.30
N CYS A 301 -12.13 0.94 -32.21
CA CYS A 301 -11.34 1.23 -33.41
C CYS A 301 -12.08 2.27 -34.27
N LYS A 302 -11.33 3.06 -35.03
CA LYS A 302 -11.86 4.12 -35.89
C LYS A 302 -13.06 3.69 -36.76
N TRP A 303 -13.07 2.44 -37.24
CA TRP A 303 -14.19 1.89 -38.00
C TRP A 303 -15.44 1.67 -37.12
N CYS A 304 -15.31 1.01 -35.96
CA CYS A 304 -16.42 0.80 -35.03
C CYS A 304 -16.95 2.13 -34.47
N HIS A 305 -16.05 3.07 -34.18
CA HIS A 305 -16.40 4.40 -33.69
C HIS A 305 -17.23 5.19 -34.72
N GLY A 306 -16.78 5.25 -35.98
CA GLY A 306 -17.52 5.87 -37.08
C GLY A 306 -18.87 5.18 -37.34
N LYS A 307 -18.89 3.84 -37.27
CA LYS A 307 -20.11 3.05 -37.42
C LYS A 307 -21.13 3.37 -36.32
N TYR A 308 -20.70 3.50 -35.07
CA TYR A 308 -21.58 3.90 -33.97
C TYR A 308 -22.30 5.22 -34.27
N HIS A 309 -21.53 6.26 -34.63
CA HIS A 309 -22.11 7.57 -34.93
C HIS A 309 -22.98 7.58 -36.19
N SER A 310 -22.76 6.67 -37.13
CA SER A 310 -23.64 6.49 -38.29
C SER A 310 -25.01 5.92 -37.91
N TYR A 311 -25.09 5.07 -36.87
CA TYR A 311 -26.34 4.46 -36.41
C TYR A 311 -27.10 5.29 -35.37
N TYR A 312 -26.38 5.92 -34.44
CA TYR A 312 -26.98 6.57 -33.26
C TYR A 312 -26.75 8.08 -33.21
N GLY A 313 -26.04 8.65 -34.18
CA GLY A 313 -25.69 10.07 -34.18
C GLY A 313 -24.62 10.41 -33.15
N LYS A 314 -24.46 11.71 -32.86
CA LYS A 314 -23.41 12.24 -31.96
C LYS A 314 -23.80 12.25 -30.48
N ASP A 315 -25.06 11.94 -30.15
CA ASP A 315 -25.55 11.93 -28.78
C ASP A 315 -25.47 10.52 -28.19
N ALA A 316 -24.31 10.20 -27.64
CA ALA A 316 -24.07 8.89 -27.07
C ALA A 316 -24.83 8.69 -25.76
N THR A 317 -25.38 7.49 -25.59
CA THR A 317 -26.00 7.06 -24.33
C THR A 317 -25.55 5.64 -24.01
N PRO A 318 -25.47 5.24 -22.72
CA PRO A 318 -25.16 3.87 -22.34
C PRO A 318 -26.05 2.84 -23.05
N LYS A 319 -27.34 3.14 -23.16
CA LYS A 319 -28.33 2.29 -23.83
C LYS A 319 -28.01 2.06 -25.31
N ASN A 320 -27.59 3.09 -26.03
CA ASN A 320 -27.23 2.98 -27.45
C ASN A 320 -25.90 2.25 -27.63
N LEU A 321 -24.91 2.51 -26.77
CA LEU A 321 -23.64 1.80 -26.78
C LEU A 321 -23.84 0.30 -26.56
N ILE A 322 -24.60 -0.09 -25.53
CA ILE A 322 -24.91 -1.51 -25.27
C ILE A 322 -25.62 -2.15 -26.47
N LYS A 323 -26.59 -1.46 -27.08
CA LYS A 323 -27.26 -1.96 -28.29
C LYS A 323 -26.30 -2.11 -29.48
N PHE A 324 -25.37 -1.18 -29.64
CA PHE A 324 -24.35 -1.23 -30.68
C PHE A 324 -23.42 -2.42 -30.49
N LEU A 325 -22.86 -2.58 -29.29
CA LEU A 325 -21.97 -3.69 -28.93
C LEU A 325 -22.69 -5.04 -29.07
N LYS A 326 -23.94 -5.18 -28.64
CA LYS A 326 -24.69 -6.44 -28.86
C LYS A 326 -24.95 -6.75 -30.34
N ARG A 327 -25.10 -5.72 -31.17
CA ARG A 327 -25.45 -5.90 -32.59
C ARG A 327 -24.25 -6.13 -33.49
N PHE A 328 -23.12 -5.50 -33.18
CA PHE A 328 -21.92 -5.49 -34.02
C PHE A 328 -20.68 -6.04 -33.30
N GLY A 329 -20.83 -6.38 -32.02
CA GLY A 329 -19.90 -7.16 -31.22
C GLY A 329 -19.64 -8.50 -31.87
N GLY A 330 -18.43 -8.69 -32.38
CA GLY A 330 -17.99 -10.00 -32.84
C GLY A 330 -17.63 -10.84 -31.62
N ASN A 331 -18.39 -11.90 -31.36
CA ASN A 331 -17.97 -12.99 -30.47
C ASN A 331 -16.58 -13.48 -30.92
N ASN A 332 -15.60 -13.39 -30.03
CA ASN A 332 -14.44 -14.25 -30.00
C ASN A 332 -14.28 -14.71 -28.55
N GLY A 333 -14.65 -15.97 -28.27
CA GLY A 333 -14.38 -16.67 -27.02
C GLY A 333 -15.41 -16.43 -25.94
#